data_AF-A0AAV9IF79-F1
#
_entry.id   AF-A0AAV9IF79-F1
#
_cell.length_a   1.000
_cell.length_b   1.000
_cell.length_c   1.000
_cell.angle_alpha   90.00
_cell.angle_beta   90.00
_cell.angle_gamma   90.00
#
_symmetry.space_group_name_H-M   'P 1'
#
loop_
_entity.id
_entity.type
_entity.pdbx_description
1 polymer ?
#
loop_
_entity_poly.entity_id
_entity_poly.type
_entity_poly.pdbx_seq_one_letter_code
_entity_poly.pdbx_strand_id
1 'polypeptide(L)'
;MLSFFSKKRSISDDVQKFIQNISILIDKDIQSDTYDIDKVRLEVSKFLSEVKNILLRAENEQQQSKIRALESVPEAEAVSDSSSSSSVDKDAATQITAIAGETDFLLLLAQGMHELDFEARKDGAQVFNNILRRCETQILRSSLKTAGSSVKPTALDRIANTPEVLEALIKGYEHTETALPCGSMLRECLRNETLAEMLLYSNLFGLFLDYIESTNFDVASDAFASFKDLLTRHKQVVAKYLQDNYELVLNDYFRRLLQSSNYVTRRQSLRLLGSLLTERINLPIMRRYISETENLKLVMNLLLDRSKSIQFEAFQVFKIFVANPSKPKEIEEILFKNKEKLVQFLEHFHEDRADEQFQEDRKMIIEEIRNGIPRDSS
;
A
#
# COMPACT_ATOMS: atom_id res chain seq x y z
N MET A 1 -21.55 30.45 10.21
CA MET A 1 -21.37 29.05 9.79
C MET A 1 -22.73 28.37 9.85
N LEU A 2 -23.48 28.39 8.75
CA LEU A 2 -24.74 27.65 8.62
C LEU A 2 -24.37 26.23 8.19
N SER A 3 -24.53 25.28 9.12
CA SER A 3 -24.52 23.84 8.88
C SER A 3 -25.43 23.51 7.69
N PHE A 4 -24.92 22.81 6.67
CA PHE A 4 -25.73 22.37 5.53
C PHE A 4 -26.77 21.32 5.98
N PHE A 5 -26.52 20.66 7.11
CA PHE A 5 -27.56 20.04 7.94
C PHE A 5 -28.45 21.10 8.58
N SER A 6 -29.30 21.69 7.75
CA SER A 6 -30.52 22.38 8.15
C SER A 6 -31.42 21.40 8.91
N LYS A 7 -32.16 21.88 9.91
CA LYS A 7 -33.16 21.12 10.71
C LYS A 7 -34.23 20.34 9.91
N LYS A 8 -34.19 20.33 8.57
CA LYS A 8 -35.17 19.69 7.67
C LYS A 8 -34.65 18.52 6.83
N ARG A 9 -33.34 18.27 6.67
CA ARG A 9 -32.82 17.12 5.87
C ARG A 9 -32.00 16.16 6.72
N SER A 10 -32.21 14.86 6.50
CA SER A 10 -31.45 13.80 7.16
C SER A 10 -30.09 13.62 6.49
N ILE A 11 -29.06 13.22 7.24
CA ILE A 11 -27.75 12.79 6.69
C ILE A 11 -27.94 11.75 5.59
N SER A 12 -28.93 10.87 5.75
CA SER A 12 -29.29 9.89 4.73
C SER A 12 -29.71 10.53 3.42
N ASP A 13 -30.49 11.61 3.45
CA ASP A 13 -30.94 12.30 2.24
C ASP A 13 -29.77 12.97 1.52
N ASP A 14 -28.84 13.55 2.28
CA ASP A 14 -27.65 14.21 1.72
C ASP A 14 -26.70 13.19 1.08
N VAL A 15 -26.52 12.01 1.69
CA VAL A 15 -25.72 10.91 1.10
C VAL A 15 -26.39 10.38 -0.17
N GLN A 16 -27.71 10.19 -0.18
CA GLN A 16 -28.44 9.75 -1.39
C GLN A 16 -28.33 10.79 -2.51
N LYS A 17 -28.41 12.08 -2.16
CA LYS A 17 -28.18 13.15 -3.13
C LYS A 17 -26.75 13.16 -3.67
N PHE A 18 -25.75 12.90 -2.82
CA PHE A 18 -24.37 12.73 -3.27
C PHE A 18 -24.26 11.57 -4.25
N ILE A 19 -24.80 10.39 -3.92
CA ILE A 19 -24.80 9.19 -4.78
C ILE A 19 -25.40 9.53 -6.15
N GLN A 20 -26.58 10.16 -6.18
CA GLN A 20 -27.20 10.59 -7.43
C GLN A 20 -26.31 11.55 -8.22
N ASN A 21 -25.78 12.58 -7.56
CA ASN A 21 -24.98 13.61 -8.22
C ASN A 21 -23.67 13.06 -8.79
N ILE A 22 -22.97 12.20 -8.05
CA ILE A 22 -21.72 11.61 -8.53
C ILE A 22 -21.98 10.60 -9.67
N SER A 23 -23.10 9.86 -9.64
CA SER A 23 -23.51 9.03 -10.76
C SER A 23 -23.77 9.84 -12.03
N ILE A 24 -24.38 11.03 -11.93
CA ILE A 24 -24.55 11.95 -13.07
C ILE A 24 -23.20 12.43 -13.63
N LEU A 25 -22.19 12.61 -12.77
CA LEU A 25 -20.86 13.00 -13.23
C LEU A 25 -20.15 11.85 -13.97
N ILE A 26 -20.25 10.62 -13.45
CA ILE A 26 -19.58 9.44 -14.02
C ILE A 26 -20.24 9.00 -15.35
N ASP A 27 -21.57 8.92 -15.37
CA ASP A 27 -22.30 8.38 -16.52
C ASP A 27 -22.81 9.49 -17.43
N LYS A 28 -22.15 9.63 -18.59
CA LYS A 28 -22.49 10.62 -19.61
C LYS A 28 -23.86 10.35 -20.25
N ASP A 29 -24.37 9.12 -20.21
CA ASP A 29 -25.70 8.81 -20.74
C ASP A 29 -26.82 9.32 -19.80
N ILE A 30 -26.50 9.58 -18.53
CA ILE A 30 -27.40 10.21 -17.54
C ILE A 30 -27.34 11.75 -17.64
N GLN A 31 -26.30 12.31 -18.28
CA GLN A 31 -26.16 13.75 -18.52
C GLN A 31 -27.16 14.22 -19.59
N SER A 32 -28.42 14.40 -19.19
CA SER A 32 -29.40 15.11 -20.02
C SER A 32 -29.11 16.61 -20.03
N ASP A 33 -29.55 17.32 -21.07
CA ASP A 33 -29.52 18.80 -21.19
C ASP A 33 -30.20 19.54 -20.01
N THR A 34 -30.90 18.79 -19.14
CA THR A 34 -31.58 19.28 -17.95
C THR A 34 -30.63 19.57 -16.78
N TYR A 35 -29.43 18.98 -16.75
CA TYR A 35 -28.49 19.13 -15.63
C TYR A 35 -27.40 20.16 -15.92
N ASP A 36 -27.25 21.12 -15.00
CA ASP A 36 -26.08 21.99 -14.95
C ASP A 36 -24.92 21.22 -14.28
N ILE A 37 -24.01 20.66 -15.10
CA ILE A 37 -22.91 19.80 -14.66
C ILE A 37 -21.96 20.51 -13.70
N ASP A 38 -21.69 21.80 -13.92
CA ASP A 38 -20.82 22.57 -13.02
C ASP A 38 -21.48 22.77 -11.65
N LYS A 39 -22.81 22.98 -11.63
CA LYS A 39 -23.58 22.99 -10.39
C LYS A 39 -23.58 21.64 -9.69
N VAL A 40 -23.73 20.53 -10.43
CA VAL A 40 -23.66 19.16 -9.87
C VAL A 40 -22.29 18.92 -9.24
N ARG A 41 -21.20 19.24 -9.95
CA ARG A 41 -19.82 19.13 -9.46
C ARG A 41 -19.59 19.97 -8.19
N LEU A 42 -20.14 21.18 -8.15
CA LEU A 42 -20.07 22.05 -6.96
C LEU A 42 -20.82 21.47 -5.76
N GLU A 43 -21.98 20.85 -5.98
CA GLU A 43 -22.74 20.20 -4.90
C GLU A 43 -22.01 18.98 -4.34
N VAL A 44 -21.41 18.15 -5.20
CA VAL A 44 -20.56 17.01 -4.79
C VAL A 44 -19.38 17.50 -3.95
N SER A 45 -18.69 18.54 -4.42
CA SER A 45 -17.52 19.11 -3.73
C SER A 45 -17.87 19.69 -2.36
N LYS A 46 -18.99 20.41 -2.26
CA LYS A 46 -19.50 20.94 -0.98
C LYS A 46 -19.83 19.82 0.00
N PHE A 47 -20.49 18.77 -0.47
CA PHE A 47 -20.82 17.61 0.35
C PHE A 47 -19.56 16.94 0.90
N LEU A 48 -18.57 16.66 0.04
CA LEU A 48 -17.31 16.03 0.46
C LEU A 48 -16.57 16.87 1.51
N SER A 49 -16.54 18.19 1.33
CA SER A 49 -15.88 19.07 2.28
C SER A 49 -16.56 19.09 3.64
N GLU A 50 -17.89 19.08 3.68
CA GLU A 50 -18.65 19.02 4.93
C GLU A 50 -18.48 17.67 5.63
N VAL A 51 -18.62 16.56 4.90
CA VAL A 51 -18.42 15.20 5.44
C VAL A 51 -17.01 15.03 5.98
N LYS A 52 -15.98 15.50 5.26
CA LYS A 52 -14.60 15.54 5.74
C LYS A 52 -14.52 16.24 7.09
N ASN A 53 -15.10 17.43 7.21
CA ASN A 53 -15.02 18.22 8.44
C ASN A 53 -15.71 17.52 9.62
N ILE A 54 -16.87 16.87 9.40
CA ILE A 54 -17.54 16.07 10.43
C ILE A 54 -16.64 14.91 10.89
N LEU A 55 -16.09 14.15 9.93
CA LEU A 55 -15.27 12.99 10.23
C LEU A 55 -14.00 13.38 11.00
N LEU A 56 -13.33 14.46 10.60
CA LEU A 56 -12.12 14.97 11.27
C LEU A 56 -12.41 15.45 12.69
N ARG A 57 -13.53 16.18 12.91
CA ARG A 57 -13.93 16.60 14.25
C ARG A 57 -14.21 15.39 15.15
N ALA A 58 -14.96 14.42 14.63
CA ALA A 58 -15.26 13.19 15.36
C ALA A 58 -14.00 12.36 15.70
N GLU A 59 -12.99 12.34 14.82
CA GLU A 59 -11.70 11.68 15.08
C GLU A 59 -10.90 12.40 16.17
N ASN A 60 -10.75 13.72 16.06
CA ASN A 60 -10.03 14.53 17.04
C ASN A 60 -10.62 14.41 18.44
N GLU A 61 -11.95 14.44 18.55
CA GLU A 61 -12.63 14.23 19.83
C GLU A 61 -12.40 12.83 20.41
N GLN A 62 -12.38 11.81 19.55
CA GLN A 62 -12.06 10.44 19.97
C GLN A 62 -10.63 10.34 20.49
N GLN A 63 -9.66 10.98 19.84
CA GLN A 63 -8.27 11.01 20.30
C GLN A 63 -8.12 11.75 21.63
N GLN A 64 -8.74 12.94 21.77
CA GLN A 64 -8.71 13.70 23.01
C GLN A 64 -9.35 12.93 24.18
N SER A 65 -10.45 12.20 23.93
CA SER A 65 -11.07 11.37 24.97
C SER A 65 -10.16 10.24 25.44
N LYS A 66 -9.36 9.63 24.54
CA LYS A 66 -8.37 8.61 24.90
C LYS A 66 -7.23 9.21 25.74
N ILE A 67 -6.73 10.38 25.35
CA ILE A 67 -5.65 11.08 26.09
C ILE A 67 -6.12 11.43 27.50
N ARG A 68 -7.31 12.02 27.65
CA ARG A 68 -7.88 12.36 28.97
C ARG A 68 -8.08 11.12 29.86
N ALA A 69 -8.50 9.99 29.27
CA ALA A 69 -8.65 8.73 30.00
C ALA A 69 -7.31 8.13 30.44
N LEU A 70 -6.21 8.43 29.74
CA LEU A 70 -4.85 8.03 30.12
C LEU A 70 -4.23 8.98 31.16
N GLU A 71 -4.63 10.25 31.17
CA GLU A 71 -4.12 11.29 32.06
C GLU A 71 -4.89 11.41 33.39
N SER A 72 -6.10 10.86 33.50
CA SER A 72 -6.89 10.91 34.73
C SER A 72 -6.39 9.90 35.78
N VAL A 73 -5.66 10.39 36.79
CA VAL A 73 -5.59 9.79 38.13
C VAL A 73 -6.93 10.07 38.86
N PRO A 74 -7.47 9.15 39.69
CA PRO A 74 -8.80 9.32 40.25
C PRO A 74 -8.80 10.32 41.41
N GLU A 75 -8.81 11.62 41.10
CA GLU A 75 -9.26 12.66 42.02
C GLU A 75 -10.25 13.60 41.34
N ALA A 76 -11.15 14.11 42.17
CA ALA A 76 -12.53 14.42 41.83
C ALA A 76 -12.77 15.75 41.10
N GLU A 77 -13.92 15.76 40.43
CA GLU A 77 -14.84 16.86 40.18
C GLU A 77 -14.63 17.89 39.05
N ALA A 78 -15.66 17.89 38.20
CA ALA A 78 -16.43 19.01 37.64
C ALA A 78 -15.77 19.95 36.61
N VAL A 79 -16.16 19.82 35.34
CA VAL A 79 -16.55 20.95 34.47
C VAL A 79 -17.66 20.54 33.50
N SER A 80 -18.75 21.31 33.52
CA SER A 80 -19.93 21.30 32.65
C SER A 80 -19.72 22.06 31.33
N ASP A 81 -20.60 21.77 30.35
CA ASP A 81 -20.96 22.62 29.19
C ASP A 81 -19.98 22.78 28.01
N SER A 82 -19.52 21.66 27.44
CA SER A 82 -19.16 21.58 26.00
C SER A 82 -19.70 20.32 25.29
N SER A 83 -20.59 19.57 25.95
CA SER A 83 -20.97 18.20 25.53
C SER A 83 -21.97 18.12 24.37
N SER A 84 -22.74 19.18 24.07
CA SER A 84 -23.85 19.11 23.13
C SER A 84 -23.44 19.08 21.64
N SER A 85 -22.34 19.72 21.25
CA SER A 85 -21.80 19.58 19.88
C SER A 85 -20.99 18.29 19.71
N SER A 86 -20.35 17.82 20.79
CA SER A 86 -19.43 16.67 20.79
C SER A 86 -20.12 15.30 20.62
N SER A 87 -21.43 15.20 20.87
CA SER A 87 -22.20 14.00 20.57
C SER A 87 -22.70 14.00 19.12
N VAL A 88 -23.08 15.16 18.59
CA VAL A 88 -23.72 15.30 17.27
C VAL A 88 -22.78 14.91 16.14
N ASP A 89 -21.52 15.40 16.16
CA ASP A 89 -20.55 15.06 15.11
C ASP A 89 -20.14 13.58 15.15
N LYS A 90 -20.10 12.96 16.34
CA LYS A 90 -19.86 11.52 16.51
C LYS A 90 -21.00 10.66 15.98
N ASP A 91 -22.23 11.07 16.26
CA ASP A 91 -23.43 10.39 15.77
C ASP A 91 -23.54 10.53 14.25
N ALA A 92 -23.29 11.73 13.72
CA ALA A 92 -23.26 12.00 12.29
C ALA A 92 -22.18 11.17 11.57
N ALA A 93 -20.95 11.16 12.09
CA ALA A 93 -19.87 10.34 11.57
C ALA A 93 -20.22 8.84 11.60
N THR A 94 -20.90 8.37 12.64
CA THR A 94 -21.35 6.97 12.74
C THR A 94 -22.42 6.64 11.71
N GLN A 95 -23.38 7.55 11.49
CA GLN A 95 -24.39 7.40 10.44
C GLN A 95 -23.77 7.38 9.05
N ILE A 96 -22.86 8.30 8.74
CA ILE A 96 -22.14 8.34 7.45
C ILE A 96 -21.38 7.03 7.21
N THR A 97 -20.64 6.54 8.20
CA THR A 97 -19.91 5.27 8.10
C THR A 97 -20.85 4.09 7.86
N ALA A 98 -22.01 4.04 8.54
CA ALA A 98 -23.00 2.98 8.33
C ALA A 98 -23.61 3.03 6.92
N ILE A 99 -24.00 4.22 6.45
CA ILE A 99 -24.56 4.38 5.10
C ILE A 99 -23.53 4.00 4.03
N ALA A 100 -22.25 4.34 4.22
CA ALA A 100 -21.19 3.96 3.30
C ALA A 100 -20.97 2.43 3.21
N GLY A 101 -21.31 1.67 4.26
CA GLY A 101 -21.32 0.20 4.24
C GLY A 101 -22.56 -0.40 3.58
N GLU A 102 -23.67 0.33 3.53
CA GLU A 102 -24.97 -0.13 3.02
C GLU A 102 -25.27 0.32 1.59
N THR A 103 -24.43 1.17 0.99
CA THR A 103 -24.68 1.81 -0.32
C THR A 103 -23.48 1.74 -1.25
N ASP A 104 -23.63 2.24 -2.48
CA ASP A 104 -22.56 2.37 -3.48
C ASP A 104 -21.65 3.59 -3.26
N PHE A 105 -21.78 4.27 -2.12
CA PHE A 105 -21.04 5.49 -1.81
C PHE A 105 -19.53 5.37 -2.10
N LEU A 106 -18.89 4.31 -1.62
CA LEU A 106 -17.44 4.11 -1.76
C LEU A 106 -17.03 3.75 -3.19
N LEU A 107 -17.86 2.99 -3.90
CA LEU A 107 -17.63 2.63 -5.30
C LEU A 107 -17.72 3.85 -6.20
N LEU A 108 -18.81 4.61 -6.09
CA LEU A 108 -19.03 5.79 -6.90
C LEU A 108 -18.03 6.90 -6.57
N LEU A 109 -17.64 7.05 -5.29
CA LEU A 109 -16.56 7.97 -4.94
C LEU A 109 -15.24 7.56 -5.62
N ALA A 110 -14.87 6.28 -5.61
CA ALA A 110 -13.65 5.80 -6.25
C ALA A 110 -13.68 5.98 -7.78
N GLN A 111 -14.81 5.65 -8.43
CA GLN A 111 -14.99 5.81 -9.88
C GLN A 111 -15.02 7.28 -10.30
N GLY A 112 -15.67 8.14 -9.52
CA GLY A 112 -15.87 9.55 -9.84
C GLY A 112 -14.68 10.46 -9.58
N MET A 113 -13.55 9.95 -9.07
CA MET A 113 -12.40 10.78 -8.70
C MET A 113 -11.88 11.67 -9.84
N HIS A 114 -11.96 11.23 -11.09
CA HIS A 114 -11.49 11.98 -12.26
C HIS A 114 -12.40 13.16 -12.63
N GLU A 115 -13.68 13.14 -12.23
CA GLU A 115 -14.66 14.20 -12.48
C GLU A 115 -14.59 15.35 -11.46
N LEU A 116 -13.81 15.16 -10.39
CA LEU A 116 -13.69 16.09 -9.28
C LEU A 116 -12.52 17.06 -9.48
N ASP A 117 -12.68 18.28 -8.97
CA ASP A 117 -11.59 19.25 -8.93
C ASP A 117 -10.49 18.85 -7.92
N PHE A 118 -9.41 19.63 -7.88
CA PHE A 118 -8.26 19.33 -7.03
C PHE A 118 -8.60 19.21 -5.54
N GLU A 119 -9.39 20.15 -5.00
CA GLU A 119 -9.71 20.14 -3.56
C GLU A 119 -10.76 19.07 -3.24
N ALA A 120 -11.74 18.87 -4.13
CA ALA A 120 -12.75 17.83 -3.99
C ALA A 120 -12.14 16.41 -4.01
N ARG A 121 -11.11 16.16 -4.82
CA ARG A 121 -10.39 14.87 -4.78
C ARG A 121 -9.67 14.64 -3.46
N LYS A 122 -9.02 15.68 -2.95
CA LYS A 122 -8.34 15.60 -1.66
C LYS A 122 -9.33 15.34 -0.53
N ASP A 123 -10.46 16.04 -0.55
CA ASP A 123 -11.54 15.85 0.41
C ASP A 123 -12.16 14.46 0.28
N GLY A 124 -12.41 13.98 -0.95
CA GLY A 124 -12.89 12.64 -1.25
C GLY A 124 -11.99 11.54 -0.69
N ALA A 125 -10.69 11.62 -0.94
CA ALA A 125 -9.72 10.67 -0.40
C ALA A 125 -9.70 10.69 1.13
N GLN A 126 -9.78 11.87 1.76
CA GLN A 126 -9.86 11.98 3.22
C GLN A 126 -11.14 11.40 3.79
N VAL A 127 -12.29 11.61 3.14
CA VAL A 127 -13.57 11.03 3.54
C VAL A 127 -13.49 9.50 3.49
N PHE A 128 -13.04 8.94 2.37
CA PHE A 128 -12.88 7.50 2.18
C PHE A 128 -11.97 6.90 3.27
N ASN A 129 -10.80 7.48 3.48
CA ASN A 129 -9.84 6.98 4.47
C ASN A 129 -10.38 7.03 5.91
N ASN A 130 -11.06 8.11 6.26
CA ASN A 130 -11.66 8.26 7.59
C ASN A 130 -12.77 7.23 7.83
N ILE A 131 -13.61 6.96 6.82
CA ILE A 131 -14.65 5.94 6.92
C ILE A 131 -14.01 4.56 7.21
N LEU A 132 -12.98 4.18 6.48
CA LEU A 132 -12.30 2.88 6.68
C LEU A 132 -11.63 2.76 8.06
N ARG A 133 -10.91 3.79 8.51
CA ARG A 133 -10.27 3.79 9.84
C ARG A 133 -11.29 3.66 10.98
N ARG A 134 -12.45 4.29 10.82
CA ARG A 134 -13.55 4.19 11.80
C ARG A 134 -14.15 2.80 11.82
N CYS A 135 -14.34 2.16 10.66
CA CYS A 135 -14.80 0.77 10.59
C CYS A 135 -13.85 -0.20 11.29
N GLU A 136 -12.53 -0.08 11.09
CA GLU A 136 -11.53 -0.91 11.77
C GLU A 136 -11.67 -0.83 13.30
N THR A 137 -11.92 0.37 13.84
CA THR A 137 -12.13 0.59 15.28
C THR A 137 -13.49 0.04 15.78
N GLN A 138 -14.51 -0.03 14.91
CA GLN A 138 -15.84 -0.53 15.26
C GLN A 138 -15.91 -2.07 15.27
N ILE A 139 -15.19 -2.76 14.37
CA ILE A 139 -15.10 -4.22 14.35
C ILE A 139 -14.53 -4.76 15.66
N LEU A 140 -13.49 -4.12 16.20
CA LEU A 140 -12.95 -4.43 17.54
C LEU A 140 -13.99 -4.31 18.67
N ARG A 141 -15.03 -3.48 18.51
CA ARG A 141 -16.08 -3.27 19.52
C ARG A 141 -17.29 -4.19 19.32
N SER A 142 -17.61 -4.60 18.09
CA SER A 142 -18.73 -5.49 17.79
C SER A 142 -18.41 -6.96 18.03
N SER A 143 -17.15 -7.39 17.87
CA SER A 143 -16.69 -8.72 18.31
C SER A 143 -16.85 -8.95 19.83
N LEU A 144 -17.07 -7.88 20.61
CA LEU A 144 -17.34 -7.93 22.05
C LEU A 144 -18.83 -7.88 22.42
N LYS A 145 -19.76 -7.71 21.45
CA LYS A 145 -21.21 -7.66 21.72
C LYS A 145 -21.95 -8.78 20.98
N THR A 146 -22.24 -9.84 21.74
CA THR A 146 -23.34 -10.83 21.64
C THR A 146 -23.87 -11.21 20.26
N ALA A 147 -23.70 -12.50 19.94
CA ALA A 147 -24.38 -13.23 18.87
C ALA A 147 -25.92 -13.06 18.95
N GLY A 148 -26.54 -12.58 17.87
CA GLY A 148 -28.02 -12.58 17.74
C GLY A 148 -28.67 -11.39 17.02
N SER A 149 -27.93 -10.34 16.65
CA SER A 149 -28.48 -9.22 15.84
C SER A 149 -28.00 -9.30 14.39
N SER A 150 -28.84 -8.94 13.41
CA SER A 150 -28.41 -8.83 12.00
C SER A 150 -27.30 -7.79 11.91
N VAL A 151 -26.08 -8.22 11.63
CA VAL A 151 -24.93 -7.32 11.49
C VAL A 151 -25.07 -6.62 10.14
N LYS A 152 -25.33 -5.31 10.18
CA LYS A 152 -25.31 -4.46 8.97
C LYS A 152 -23.89 -4.49 8.37
N PRO A 153 -23.75 -4.54 7.04
CA PRO A 153 -22.44 -4.60 6.39
C PRO A 153 -21.61 -3.36 6.73
N THR A 154 -20.35 -3.56 7.11
CA THR A 154 -19.40 -2.47 7.30
C THR A 154 -18.87 -1.96 5.96
N ALA A 155 -18.19 -0.81 5.95
CA ALA A 155 -17.50 -0.33 4.75
C ALA A 155 -16.47 -1.35 4.22
N LEU A 156 -15.81 -2.10 5.12
CA LEU A 156 -14.87 -3.16 4.73
C LEU A 156 -15.61 -4.36 4.10
N ASP A 157 -16.75 -4.78 4.67
CA ASP A 157 -17.58 -5.83 4.08
C ASP A 157 -18.11 -5.41 2.71
N ARG A 158 -18.47 -4.13 2.53
CA ARG A 158 -18.94 -3.60 1.25
C ARG A 158 -17.86 -3.72 0.18
N ILE A 159 -16.62 -3.31 0.49
CA ILE A 159 -15.49 -3.41 -0.44
C ILE A 159 -15.16 -4.88 -0.72
N ALA A 160 -15.16 -5.75 0.30
CA ALA A 160 -14.89 -7.17 0.11
C ALA A 160 -15.94 -7.86 -0.80
N ASN A 161 -17.18 -7.38 -0.79
CA ASN A 161 -18.24 -7.87 -1.68
C ASN A 161 -18.35 -7.09 -3.01
N THR A 162 -17.51 -6.07 -3.24
CA THR A 162 -17.54 -5.20 -4.43
C THR A 162 -16.11 -4.92 -4.92
N PRO A 163 -15.44 -5.90 -5.56
CA PRO A 163 -14.05 -5.78 -6.01
C PRO A 163 -13.80 -4.60 -6.96
N GLU A 164 -14.84 -4.10 -7.63
CA GLU A 164 -14.82 -2.94 -8.52
C GLU A 164 -14.32 -1.67 -7.81
N VAL A 165 -14.44 -1.60 -6.48
CA VAL A 165 -13.84 -0.50 -5.69
C VAL A 165 -12.32 -0.54 -5.81
N LEU A 166 -11.70 -1.71 -5.60
CA LEU A 166 -10.24 -1.86 -5.70
C LEU A 166 -9.76 -1.65 -7.14
N GLU A 167 -10.54 -2.11 -8.12
CA GLU A 167 -10.28 -1.88 -9.53
C GLU A 167 -10.27 -0.38 -9.87
N ALA A 168 -11.31 0.38 -9.46
CA ALA A 168 -11.38 1.82 -9.69
C ALA A 168 -10.20 2.56 -9.05
N LEU A 169 -9.82 2.18 -7.83
CA LEU A 169 -8.67 2.78 -7.13
C LEU A 169 -7.34 2.50 -7.84
N ILE A 170 -7.14 1.29 -8.37
CA ILE A 170 -5.91 0.94 -9.10
C ILE A 170 -5.85 1.62 -10.46
N LYS A 171 -6.94 1.60 -11.22
CA LYS A 171 -7.03 2.34 -12.49
C LYS A 171 -6.95 3.86 -12.30
N GLY A 172 -7.14 4.35 -11.08
CA GLY A 172 -6.85 5.74 -10.71
C GLY A 172 -5.41 6.17 -10.99
N TYR A 173 -4.45 5.25 -11.12
CA TYR A 173 -3.08 5.56 -11.53
C TYR A 173 -2.93 5.87 -13.04
N GLU A 174 -3.94 5.58 -13.86
CA GLU A 174 -3.94 5.90 -15.30
C GLU A 174 -3.98 7.41 -15.55
N HIS A 175 -4.48 8.19 -14.59
CA HIS A 175 -4.57 9.65 -14.67
C HIS A 175 -3.70 10.29 -13.59
N THR A 176 -2.85 11.23 -14.00
CA THR A 176 -1.84 11.86 -13.11
C THR A 176 -2.50 12.54 -11.90
N GLU A 177 -3.64 13.18 -12.14
CA GLU A 177 -4.36 14.00 -11.19
C GLU A 177 -5.18 13.19 -10.17
N THR A 178 -5.44 11.91 -10.44
CA THR A 178 -6.11 10.98 -9.50
C THR A 178 -5.15 9.99 -8.84
N ALA A 179 -3.96 9.80 -9.38
CA ALA A 179 -2.99 8.81 -8.90
C ALA A 179 -2.74 8.89 -7.39
N LEU A 180 -2.41 10.06 -6.85
CA LEU A 180 -2.09 10.23 -5.43
C LEU A 180 -3.34 10.07 -4.52
N PRO A 181 -4.49 10.71 -4.83
CA PRO A 181 -5.72 10.46 -4.09
C PRO A 181 -6.14 8.98 -4.08
N CYS A 182 -6.14 8.32 -5.25
CA CYS A 182 -6.51 6.91 -5.37
C CYS A 182 -5.50 5.99 -4.70
N GLY A 183 -4.20 6.27 -4.83
CA GLY A 183 -3.14 5.53 -4.13
C GLY A 183 -3.25 5.65 -2.61
N SER A 184 -3.62 6.82 -2.08
CA SER A 184 -3.91 7.00 -0.66
C SER A 184 -5.10 6.17 -0.21
N MET A 185 -6.20 6.15 -0.96
CA MET A 185 -7.39 5.35 -0.65
C MET A 185 -7.09 3.85 -0.73
N LEU A 186 -6.35 3.44 -1.75
CA LEU A 186 -5.94 2.06 -1.94
C LEU A 186 -5.10 1.57 -0.75
N ARG A 187 -4.06 2.32 -0.34
CA ARG A 187 -3.24 1.95 0.82
C ARG A 187 -4.02 1.89 2.13
N GLU A 188 -5.10 2.67 2.27
CA GLU A 188 -5.99 2.52 3.42
C GLU A 188 -6.78 1.19 3.35
N CYS A 189 -7.26 0.77 2.18
CA CYS A 189 -7.83 -0.57 1.98
C CYS A 189 -6.83 -1.67 2.34
N LEU A 190 -5.56 -1.52 1.92
CA LEU A 190 -4.51 -2.54 2.14
C LEU A 190 -4.19 -2.76 3.62
N ARG A 191 -4.61 -1.88 4.53
CA ARG A 191 -4.48 -2.12 5.97
C ARG A 191 -5.31 -3.30 6.45
N ASN A 192 -6.41 -3.62 5.77
CA ASN A 192 -7.20 -4.80 6.05
C ASN A 192 -6.59 -6.02 5.33
N GLU A 193 -6.33 -7.09 6.08
CA GLU A 193 -5.69 -8.31 5.56
C GLU A 193 -6.51 -8.97 4.44
N THR A 194 -7.83 -9.07 4.59
CA THR A 194 -8.73 -9.67 3.58
C THR A 194 -8.70 -8.89 2.27
N LEU A 195 -8.78 -7.56 2.31
CA LEU A 195 -8.73 -6.74 1.09
C LEU A 195 -7.36 -6.80 0.41
N ALA A 196 -6.28 -6.84 1.18
CA ALA A 196 -4.93 -7.02 0.64
C ALA A 196 -4.76 -8.40 -0.02
N GLU A 197 -5.26 -9.46 0.61
CA GLU A 197 -5.27 -10.81 0.04
C GLU A 197 -6.08 -10.87 -1.26
N MET A 198 -7.30 -10.32 -1.26
CA MET A 198 -8.13 -10.23 -2.47
C MET A 198 -7.39 -9.54 -3.61
N LEU A 199 -6.68 -8.46 -3.32
CA LEU A 199 -5.92 -7.75 -4.34
C LEU A 199 -4.73 -8.57 -4.88
N LEU A 200 -3.95 -9.20 -3.99
CA LEU A 200 -2.80 -10.04 -4.37
C LEU A 200 -3.21 -11.17 -5.33
N TYR A 201 -4.33 -11.84 -5.05
CA TYR A 201 -4.84 -12.95 -5.85
C TYR A 201 -5.68 -12.51 -7.07
N SER A 202 -5.82 -11.20 -7.31
CA SER A 202 -6.54 -10.67 -8.47
C SER A 202 -5.61 -10.39 -9.65
N ASN A 203 -6.20 -10.26 -10.85
CA ASN A 203 -5.48 -9.81 -12.04
C ASN A 203 -5.04 -8.34 -11.95
N LEU A 204 -5.51 -7.58 -10.96
CA LEU A 204 -5.17 -6.16 -10.79
C LEU A 204 -3.74 -5.97 -10.26
N PHE A 205 -3.17 -6.96 -9.56
CA PHE A 205 -1.84 -6.84 -8.99
C PHE A 205 -0.75 -6.58 -10.05
N GLY A 206 -0.87 -7.19 -11.23
CA GLY A 206 0.06 -7.00 -12.34
C GLY A 206 0.07 -5.56 -12.89
N LEU A 207 -1.02 -4.81 -12.75
CA LEU A 207 -1.13 -3.43 -13.26
C LEU A 207 -0.11 -2.48 -12.62
N PHE A 208 0.32 -2.77 -11.38
CA PHE A 208 1.36 -1.98 -10.72
C PHE A 208 2.65 -1.92 -11.54
N LEU A 209 3.00 -2.96 -12.31
CA LEU A 209 4.22 -2.97 -13.10
C LEU A 209 4.24 -1.87 -14.16
N ASP A 210 3.08 -1.57 -14.74
CA ASP A 210 2.97 -0.52 -15.76
C ASP A 210 2.97 0.86 -15.09
N TYR A 211 2.27 1.02 -13.96
CA TYR A 211 2.23 2.30 -13.24
C TYR A 211 3.56 2.67 -12.59
N ILE A 212 4.33 1.70 -12.09
CA ILE A 212 5.69 1.90 -11.55
C ILE A 212 6.67 2.36 -12.65
N GLU A 213 6.41 2.02 -13.91
CA GLU A 213 7.20 2.44 -15.06
C GLU A 213 6.68 3.75 -15.69
N SER A 214 5.73 4.43 -15.04
CA SER A 214 5.25 5.73 -15.49
C SER A 214 6.40 6.74 -15.61
N THR A 215 6.33 7.57 -16.66
CA THR A 215 7.26 8.69 -16.84
C THR A 215 7.01 9.82 -15.83
N ASN A 216 5.82 9.85 -15.23
CA ASN A 216 5.51 10.75 -14.13
C ASN A 216 6.05 10.17 -12.82
N PHE A 217 7.04 10.86 -12.24
CA PHE A 217 7.70 10.43 -11.02
C PHE A 217 6.75 10.26 -9.83
N ASP A 218 5.78 11.17 -9.66
CA ASP A 218 4.85 11.11 -8.53
C ASP A 218 3.93 9.90 -8.64
N VAL A 219 3.45 9.60 -9.86
CA VAL A 219 2.65 8.40 -10.16
C VAL A 219 3.46 7.13 -9.90
N ALA A 220 4.66 7.04 -10.50
CA ALA A 220 5.52 5.86 -10.36
C ALA A 220 5.93 5.60 -8.90
N SER A 221 6.30 6.65 -8.17
CA SER A 221 6.71 6.55 -6.77
C SER A 221 5.55 6.15 -5.87
N ASP A 222 4.35 6.69 -6.08
CA ASP A 222 3.16 6.35 -5.29
C ASP A 222 2.67 4.93 -5.59
N ALA A 223 2.67 4.52 -6.87
CA ALA A 223 2.38 3.15 -7.30
C ALA A 223 3.35 2.15 -6.66
N PHE A 224 4.65 2.46 -6.67
CA PHE A 224 5.66 1.62 -6.00
C PHE A 224 5.42 1.52 -4.49
N ALA A 225 4.99 2.62 -3.84
CA ALA A 225 4.67 2.59 -2.42
C ALA A 225 3.49 1.65 -2.11
N SER A 226 2.44 1.66 -2.94
CA SER A 226 1.32 0.72 -2.81
C SER A 226 1.71 -0.72 -3.10
N PHE A 227 2.49 -0.98 -4.16
CA PHE A 227 3.02 -2.30 -4.49
C PHE A 227 3.88 -2.87 -3.35
N LYS A 228 4.77 -2.05 -2.79
CA LYS A 228 5.59 -2.41 -1.63
C LYS A 228 4.75 -2.70 -0.40
N ASP A 229 3.77 -1.86 -0.10
CA ASP A 229 2.90 -2.03 1.08
C ASP A 229 2.15 -3.37 0.99
N LEU A 230 1.59 -3.68 -0.18
CA LEU A 230 0.91 -4.93 -0.47
C LEU A 230 1.81 -6.15 -0.23
N LEU A 231 3.09 -6.08 -0.62
CA LEU A 231 4.07 -7.15 -0.47
C LEU A 231 4.78 -7.19 0.89
N THR A 232 4.50 -6.29 1.83
CA THR A 232 5.28 -6.25 3.09
C THR A 232 4.47 -6.10 4.36
N ARG A 233 3.20 -5.68 4.27
CA ARG A 233 2.35 -5.44 5.44
C ARG A 233 1.92 -6.72 6.14
N HIS A 234 1.20 -7.59 5.43
CA HIS A 234 0.60 -8.80 6.00
C HIS A 234 1.50 -10.02 5.76
N LYS A 235 2.58 -10.12 6.54
CA LYS A 235 3.69 -11.05 6.28
C LYS A 235 3.25 -12.51 6.06
N GLN A 236 2.24 -12.99 6.79
CA GLN A 236 1.74 -14.37 6.66
C GLN A 236 1.06 -14.61 5.31
N VAL A 237 0.11 -13.74 4.94
CA VAL A 237 -0.59 -13.79 3.64
C VAL A 237 0.40 -13.64 2.50
N VAL A 238 1.29 -12.66 2.58
CA VAL A 238 2.31 -12.42 1.54
C VAL A 238 3.23 -13.63 1.39
N ALA A 239 3.75 -14.19 2.48
CA ALA A 239 4.68 -15.32 2.41
C ALA A 239 4.03 -16.55 1.75
N LYS A 240 2.74 -16.79 2.03
CA LYS A 240 1.95 -17.83 1.37
C LYS A 240 1.78 -17.52 -0.13
N TYR A 241 1.32 -16.31 -0.46
CA TYR A 241 1.14 -15.89 -1.84
C TYR A 241 2.43 -15.98 -2.67
N LEU A 242 3.57 -15.55 -2.12
CA LEU A 242 4.87 -15.62 -2.79
C LEU A 242 5.35 -17.06 -2.99
N GLN A 243 5.00 -17.99 -2.11
CA GLN A 243 5.31 -19.41 -2.32
C GLN A 243 4.46 -20.01 -3.43
N ASP A 244 3.15 -19.74 -3.39
CA ASP A 244 2.18 -20.25 -4.37
C ASP A 244 2.40 -19.67 -5.77
N ASN A 245 2.86 -18.41 -5.86
CA ASN A 245 3.01 -17.65 -7.10
C ASN A 245 4.46 -17.24 -7.36
N TYR A 246 5.42 -18.08 -6.93
CA TYR A 246 6.84 -17.76 -6.97
C TYR A 246 7.33 -17.33 -8.37
N GLU A 247 6.98 -18.10 -9.41
CA GLU A 247 7.44 -17.83 -10.78
C GLU A 247 6.93 -16.48 -11.29
N LEU A 248 5.65 -16.17 -11.04
CA LEU A 248 5.04 -14.91 -11.44
C LEU A 248 5.71 -13.73 -10.74
N VAL A 249 5.89 -13.81 -9.42
CA VAL A 249 6.35 -12.65 -8.67
C VAL A 249 7.87 -12.49 -8.76
N LEU A 250 8.65 -13.54 -8.47
CA LEU A 250 10.10 -13.43 -8.39
C LEU A 250 10.76 -13.47 -9.77
N ASN A 251 10.29 -14.35 -10.66
CA ASN A 251 10.95 -14.61 -11.93
C ASN A 251 10.39 -13.81 -13.11
N ASP A 252 9.17 -13.29 -13.02
CA ASP A 252 8.61 -12.36 -14.00
C ASP A 252 8.61 -10.92 -13.46
N TYR A 253 7.83 -10.62 -12.41
CA TYR A 253 7.62 -9.24 -11.95
C TYR A 253 8.93 -8.58 -11.46
N PHE A 254 9.63 -9.19 -10.49
CA PHE A 254 10.89 -8.65 -10.01
C PHE A 254 11.97 -8.63 -11.10
N ARG A 255 12.03 -9.63 -11.97
CA ARG A 255 12.98 -9.65 -13.09
C ARG A 255 12.79 -8.45 -14.01
N ARG A 256 11.54 -8.16 -14.42
CA ARG A 256 11.18 -6.98 -15.23
C ARG A 256 11.61 -5.69 -14.53
N LEU A 257 11.27 -5.51 -13.25
CA LEU A 257 11.59 -4.31 -12.48
C LEU A 257 13.11 -4.10 -12.28
N LEU A 258 13.85 -5.19 -12.06
CA LEU A 258 15.32 -5.15 -11.90
C LEU A 258 16.06 -4.87 -13.21
N GLN A 259 15.42 -5.09 -14.35
CA GLN A 259 15.95 -4.80 -15.67
C GLN A 259 15.41 -3.49 -16.26
N SER A 260 14.62 -2.73 -15.49
CA SER A 260 14.05 -1.45 -15.89
C SER A 260 15.12 -0.46 -16.40
N SER A 261 14.76 0.42 -17.33
CA SER A 261 15.62 1.56 -17.66
C SER A 261 15.56 2.66 -16.58
N ASN A 262 14.52 2.68 -15.75
CA ASN A 262 14.31 3.65 -14.69
C ASN A 262 15.19 3.33 -13.47
N TYR A 263 16.10 4.25 -13.14
CA TYR A 263 17.01 4.14 -12.01
C TYR A 263 16.28 3.93 -10.67
N VAL A 264 15.21 4.70 -10.43
CA VAL A 264 14.48 4.65 -9.16
C VAL A 264 13.77 3.31 -9.01
N THR A 265 13.08 2.87 -10.08
CA THR A 265 12.41 1.56 -10.12
C THR A 265 13.38 0.43 -9.81
N ARG A 266 14.51 0.36 -10.53
CA ARG A 266 15.55 -0.65 -10.30
C ARG A 266 16.04 -0.67 -8.86
N ARG A 267 16.44 0.50 -8.34
CA ARG A 267 17.01 0.62 -7.00
C ARG A 267 15.99 0.21 -5.93
N GLN A 268 14.76 0.71 -6.01
CA GLN A 268 13.73 0.41 -5.00
C GLN A 268 13.28 -1.05 -5.07
N SER A 269 13.20 -1.62 -6.27
CA SER A 269 12.84 -3.03 -6.47
C SER A 269 13.91 -3.96 -5.93
N LEU A 270 15.19 -3.63 -6.12
CA LEU A 270 16.30 -4.40 -5.57
C LEU A 270 16.34 -4.35 -4.04
N ARG A 271 16.10 -3.18 -3.46
CA ARG A 271 15.96 -3.02 -2.00
C ARG A 271 14.78 -3.83 -1.46
N LEU A 272 13.63 -3.79 -2.15
CA LEU A 272 12.44 -4.56 -1.76
C LEU A 272 12.72 -6.07 -1.83
N LEU A 273 13.31 -6.55 -2.93
CA LEU A 273 13.71 -7.94 -3.09
C LEU A 273 14.63 -8.38 -1.94
N GLY A 274 15.68 -7.61 -1.65
CA GLY A 274 16.58 -7.89 -0.53
C GLY A 274 15.81 -8.02 0.79
N SER A 275 14.90 -7.09 1.09
CA SER A 275 14.08 -7.17 2.31
C SER A 275 13.19 -8.42 2.36
N LEU A 276 12.57 -8.81 1.24
CA LEU A 276 11.74 -10.01 1.16
C LEU A 276 12.56 -11.29 1.38
N LEU A 277 13.74 -11.38 0.79
CA LEU A 277 14.61 -12.56 0.91
C LEU A 277 15.20 -12.71 2.31
N THR A 278 15.44 -11.61 3.03
CA THR A 278 15.99 -11.65 4.40
C THR A 278 14.95 -11.87 5.49
N GLU A 279 13.66 -11.78 5.17
CA GLU A 279 12.59 -11.96 6.15
C GLU A 279 12.48 -13.44 6.58
N ARG A 280 12.35 -13.68 7.89
CA ARG A 280 12.41 -15.05 8.45
C ARG A 280 11.28 -15.94 7.94
N ILE A 281 10.09 -15.39 7.72
CA ILE A 281 8.97 -16.16 7.18
C ILE A 281 9.19 -16.57 5.72
N ASN A 282 10.03 -15.83 5.00
CA ASN A 282 10.29 -16.02 3.58
C ASN A 282 11.49 -16.94 3.30
N LEU A 283 12.05 -17.61 4.31
CA LEU A 283 13.18 -18.54 4.13
C LEU A 283 12.94 -19.60 3.03
N PRO A 284 11.73 -20.17 2.84
CA PRO A 284 11.47 -21.06 1.70
C PRO A 284 11.64 -20.37 0.34
N ILE A 285 11.11 -19.16 0.17
CA ILE A 285 11.24 -18.34 -1.04
C ILE A 285 12.71 -18.00 -1.28
N MET A 286 13.41 -17.55 -0.24
CA MET A 286 14.82 -17.21 -0.31
C MET A 286 15.67 -18.41 -0.75
N ARG A 287 15.48 -19.59 -0.14
CA ARG A 287 16.21 -20.81 -0.51
C ARG A 287 16.01 -21.18 -1.99
N ARG A 288 14.79 -21.03 -2.51
CA ARG A 288 14.50 -21.23 -3.94
C ARG A 288 15.22 -20.18 -4.79
N TYR A 289 15.09 -18.90 -4.45
CA TYR A 289 15.71 -17.80 -5.19
C TYR A 289 17.23 -17.94 -5.33
N ILE A 290 17.92 -18.27 -4.24
CA ILE A 290 19.38 -18.41 -4.24
C ILE A 290 19.87 -19.73 -4.85
N SER A 291 18.95 -20.63 -5.23
CA SER A 291 19.28 -21.87 -5.94
C SER A 291 19.27 -21.73 -7.46
N GLU A 292 18.76 -20.61 -7.99
CA GLU A 292 18.58 -20.38 -9.42
C GLU A 292 19.75 -19.59 -10.03
N THR A 293 20.39 -20.19 -11.04
CA THR A 293 21.58 -19.61 -11.68
C THR A 293 21.30 -18.29 -12.40
N GLU A 294 20.12 -18.14 -13.01
CA GLU A 294 19.73 -16.90 -13.69
C GLU A 294 19.53 -15.73 -12.72
N ASN A 295 19.13 -16.02 -11.47
CA ASN A 295 19.01 -15.00 -10.43
C ASN A 295 20.40 -14.56 -9.95
N LEU A 296 21.34 -15.49 -9.78
CA LEU A 296 22.73 -15.16 -9.47
C LEU A 296 23.36 -14.28 -10.56
N LYS A 297 23.22 -14.68 -11.83
CA LYS A 297 23.75 -13.91 -12.98
C LYS A 297 23.17 -12.49 -13.04
N LEU A 298 21.85 -12.36 -12.85
CA LEU A 298 21.19 -11.05 -12.81
C LEU A 298 21.79 -10.16 -11.72
N VAL A 299 21.91 -10.68 -10.50
CA VAL A 299 22.46 -9.93 -9.36
C VAL A 299 23.94 -9.59 -9.57
N MET A 300 24.74 -10.52 -10.11
CA MET A 300 26.15 -10.27 -10.44
C MET A 300 26.31 -9.18 -11.50
N ASN A 301 25.42 -9.11 -12.49
CA ASN A 301 25.42 -8.02 -13.47
C ASN A 301 25.05 -6.67 -12.82
N LEU A 302 24.11 -6.66 -11.87
CA LEU A 302 23.75 -5.46 -11.11
C LEU A 302 24.87 -4.97 -10.17
N LEU A 303 25.81 -5.83 -9.75
CA LEU A 303 27.03 -5.39 -9.06
C LEU A 303 27.94 -4.54 -9.96
N LEU A 304 27.84 -4.71 -11.27
CA LEU A 304 28.61 -3.96 -12.28
C LEU A 304 27.86 -2.71 -12.79
N ASP A 305 26.74 -2.36 -12.16
CA ASP A 305 25.93 -1.22 -12.58
C ASP A 305 26.70 0.10 -12.51
N ARG A 306 26.37 1.09 -13.35
CA ARG A 306 27.03 2.40 -13.32
C ARG A 306 26.73 3.17 -12.02
N SER A 307 25.62 2.87 -11.35
CA SER A 307 25.20 3.53 -10.12
C SER A 307 25.72 2.81 -8.88
N LYS A 308 26.61 3.48 -8.13
CA LYS A 308 27.05 3.09 -6.79
C LYS A 308 25.89 2.69 -5.86
N SER A 309 24.73 3.35 -5.97
CA SER A 309 23.58 3.01 -5.14
C SER A 309 22.92 1.68 -5.53
N ILE A 310 22.90 1.33 -6.82
CA ILE A 310 22.37 0.04 -7.28
C ILE A 310 23.34 -1.08 -6.97
N GLN A 311 24.63 -0.85 -7.21
CA GLN A 311 25.71 -1.76 -6.81
C GLN A 311 25.56 -2.17 -5.33
N PHE A 312 25.34 -1.19 -4.44
CA PHE A 312 25.16 -1.45 -3.02
C PHE A 312 23.95 -2.33 -2.70
N GLU A 313 22.77 -2.04 -3.28
CA GLU A 313 21.58 -2.88 -3.07
C GLU A 313 21.76 -4.28 -3.69
N ALA A 314 22.47 -4.39 -4.83
CA ALA A 314 22.81 -5.66 -5.45
C ALA A 314 23.71 -6.51 -4.53
N PHE A 315 24.66 -5.87 -3.84
CA PHE A 315 25.50 -6.54 -2.85
C PHE A 315 24.67 -7.14 -1.70
N GLN A 316 23.61 -6.46 -1.26
CA GLN A 316 22.73 -6.98 -0.20
C GLN A 316 22.00 -8.26 -0.62
N VAL A 317 21.72 -8.45 -1.91
CA VAL A 317 21.13 -9.69 -2.43
C VAL A 317 22.23 -10.72 -2.73
N PHE A 318 23.35 -10.30 -3.32
CA PHE A 318 24.48 -11.17 -3.66
C PHE A 318 25.04 -11.89 -2.44
N LYS A 319 25.16 -11.20 -1.31
CA LYS A 319 25.69 -11.79 -0.07
C LYS A 319 24.87 -12.99 0.40
N ILE A 320 23.56 -13.03 0.10
CA ILE A 320 22.67 -14.15 0.46
C ILE A 320 23.05 -15.42 -0.33
N PHE A 321 23.43 -15.30 -1.60
CA PHE A 321 23.90 -16.42 -2.40
C PHE A 321 25.21 -17.00 -1.85
N VAL A 322 26.16 -16.12 -1.55
CA VAL A 322 27.50 -16.53 -1.09
C VAL A 322 27.45 -17.06 0.35
N ALA A 323 26.62 -16.49 1.22
CA ALA A 323 26.47 -16.95 2.60
C ALA A 323 25.64 -18.24 2.75
N ASN A 324 25.08 -18.78 1.66
CA ASN A 324 24.34 -20.04 1.72
C ASN A 324 25.30 -21.21 2.06
N PRO A 325 25.11 -21.94 3.17
CA PRO A 325 25.97 -23.06 3.53
C PRO A 325 25.72 -24.31 2.67
N SER A 326 24.60 -24.38 1.94
CA SER A 326 24.22 -25.51 1.08
C SER A 326 23.94 -25.00 -0.33
N LYS A 327 25.00 -24.51 -0.98
CA LYS A 327 24.93 -23.98 -2.35
C LYS A 327 24.68 -25.13 -3.33
N PRO A 328 23.75 -25.00 -4.30
CA PRO A 328 23.67 -25.95 -5.39
C PRO A 328 24.96 -25.97 -6.22
N LYS A 329 25.28 -27.12 -6.81
CA LYS A 329 26.52 -27.31 -7.58
C LYS A 329 26.67 -26.27 -8.70
N GLU A 330 25.60 -25.96 -9.40
CA GLU A 330 25.60 -24.99 -10.49
C GLU A 330 25.91 -23.56 -10.01
N ILE A 331 25.52 -23.22 -8.78
CA ILE A 331 25.84 -21.93 -8.13
C ILE A 331 27.32 -21.92 -7.72
N GLU A 332 27.82 -23.00 -7.11
CA GLU A 332 29.24 -23.13 -6.77
C GLU A 332 30.13 -23.03 -8.00
N GLU A 333 29.78 -23.70 -9.09
CA GLU A 333 30.53 -23.64 -10.35
C GLU A 333 30.62 -22.23 -10.92
N ILE A 334 29.53 -21.45 -10.88
CA ILE A 334 29.53 -20.06 -11.35
C ILE A 334 30.45 -19.21 -10.48
N LEU A 335 30.35 -19.33 -9.16
CA LEU A 335 31.18 -18.57 -8.24
C LEU A 335 32.66 -18.97 -8.35
N PHE A 336 32.95 -20.27 -8.52
CA PHE A 336 34.31 -20.80 -8.71
C PHE A 336 34.93 -20.30 -10.02
N LYS A 337 34.21 -20.38 -11.15
CA LYS A 337 34.67 -19.90 -12.46
C LYS A 337 34.98 -18.39 -12.48
N ASN A 338 34.38 -17.62 -11.56
CA ASN A 338 34.57 -16.17 -11.46
C ASN A 338 35.35 -15.74 -10.21
N LYS A 339 35.88 -16.68 -9.43
CA LYS A 339 36.41 -16.48 -8.07
C LYS A 339 37.47 -15.36 -8.01
N GLU A 340 38.49 -15.45 -8.84
CA GLU A 340 39.62 -14.52 -8.85
C GLU A 340 39.18 -13.10 -9.22
N LYS A 341 38.31 -13.00 -10.24
CA LYS A 341 37.74 -11.71 -10.67
C LYS A 341 36.82 -11.11 -9.61
N LEU A 342 35.99 -11.93 -8.97
CA LEU A 342 35.07 -11.49 -7.90
C LEU A 342 35.84 -10.98 -6.69
N VAL A 343 36.87 -11.71 -6.24
CA VAL A 343 37.72 -11.29 -5.13
C VAL A 343 38.38 -9.94 -5.42
N GLN A 344 39.04 -9.82 -6.58
CA GLN A 344 39.72 -8.58 -6.98
C GLN A 344 38.74 -7.40 -7.07
N PHE A 345 37.55 -7.65 -7.61
CA PHE A 345 36.49 -6.65 -7.69
C PHE A 345 36.01 -6.20 -6.29
N LEU A 346 35.72 -7.15 -5.40
CA LEU A 346 35.17 -6.89 -4.07
C LEU A 346 36.17 -6.19 -3.13
N GLU A 347 37.48 -6.41 -3.28
CA GLU A 347 38.51 -5.72 -2.51
C GLU A 347 38.40 -4.19 -2.63
N HIS A 348 38.11 -3.71 -3.84
CA HIS A 348 38.00 -2.28 -4.16
C HIS A 348 36.53 -1.80 -4.18
N PHE A 349 35.57 -2.70 -3.98
CA PHE A 349 34.14 -2.38 -4.04
C PHE A 349 33.72 -1.54 -2.84
N HIS A 350 33.40 -0.25 -3.07
CA HIS A 350 32.96 0.70 -2.05
C HIS A 350 33.87 0.76 -0.81
N GLU A 351 35.20 0.65 -0.99
CA GLU A 351 36.16 0.68 0.10
C GLU A 351 36.18 2.03 0.86
N ASP A 352 35.77 3.10 0.19
CA ASP A 352 35.66 4.47 0.71
C ASP A 352 34.47 4.66 1.66
N ARG A 353 33.58 3.68 1.78
CA ARG A 353 32.37 3.78 2.59
C ARG A 353 32.66 3.53 4.08
N ALA A 354 32.35 4.51 4.93
CA ALA A 354 32.54 4.46 6.39
C ALA A 354 31.56 3.54 7.17
N ASP A 355 30.76 2.75 6.46
CA ASP A 355 29.75 1.86 7.03
C ASP A 355 30.42 0.57 7.53
N GLU A 356 30.68 0.46 8.83
CA GLU A 356 31.42 -0.64 9.44
C GLU A 356 30.78 -2.01 9.15
N GLN A 357 29.45 -2.12 9.28
CA GLN A 357 28.72 -3.35 8.97
C GLN A 357 28.93 -3.77 7.52
N PHE A 358 28.87 -2.83 6.58
CA PHE A 358 29.16 -3.13 5.19
C PHE A 358 30.60 -3.61 4.98
N GLN A 359 31.58 -3.00 5.66
CA GLN A 359 32.98 -3.42 5.54
C GLN A 359 33.21 -4.82 6.10
N GLU A 360 32.53 -5.19 7.18
CA GLU A 360 32.54 -6.55 7.74
C GLU A 360 31.89 -7.56 6.82
N ASP A 361 30.67 -7.28 6.34
CA ASP A 361 29.97 -8.12 5.36
C ASP A 361 30.85 -8.34 4.13
N ARG A 362 31.47 -7.28 3.60
CA ARG A 362 32.35 -7.35 2.44
C ARG A 362 33.56 -8.26 2.68
N LYS A 363 34.23 -8.14 3.82
CA LYS A 363 35.36 -9.00 4.19
C LYS A 363 34.93 -10.46 4.32
N MET A 364 33.81 -10.73 5.00
CA MET A 364 33.26 -12.09 5.13
C MET A 364 32.98 -12.70 3.76
N ILE A 365 32.34 -11.96 2.85
CA ILE A 365 32.01 -12.45 1.52
C ILE A 365 33.26 -12.72 0.67
N ILE A 366 34.30 -11.89 0.77
CA ILE A 366 35.59 -12.15 0.12
C ILE A 366 36.22 -13.45 0.65
N GLU A 367 36.20 -13.66 1.97
CA GLU A 367 36.77 -14.85 2.60
C GLU A 367 35.99 -16.12 2.21
N GLU A 368 34.67 -16.07 2.21
CA GLU A 368 33.80 -17.17 1.79
C GLU A 368 34.03 -17.54 0.32
N ILE A 369 34.20 -16.57 -0.58
CA ILE A 369 34.54 -16.85 -1.99
C ILE A 369 35.95 -17.46 -2.11
N ARG A 370 36.91 -17.03 -1.29
CA ARG A 370 38.29 -17.55 -1.28
C ARG A 370 38.37 -18.99 -0.79
N ASN A 371 37.65 -19.31 0.28
CA ASN A 371 37.90 -20.52 1.07
C ASN A 371 36.68 -21.46 1.13
N GLY A 372 35.47 -20.93 1.08
CA GLY A 372 34.21 -21.67 1.26
C GLY A 372 33.66 -22.33 0.00
N ILE A 373 34.21 -22.01 -1.19
CA ILE A 373 33.82 -22.66 -2.45
C ILE A 373 34.81 -23.80 -2.75
N PRO A 374 34.37 -25.08 -2.69
CA PRO A 374 35.24 -26.22 -2.95
C PRO A 374 35.81 -26.14 -4.37
N ARG A 375 37.07 -26.60 -4.54
CA ARG A 375 37.58 -26.91 -5.88
C ARG A 375 36.77 -28.08 -6.42
N ASP A 376 36.37 -28.02 -7.70
CA ASP A 376 35.65 -29.10 -8.38
C ASP A 376 36.19 -30.47 -7.95
N SER A 377 35.35 -31.23 -7.23
CA SER A 377 35.55 -32.66 -7.05
C SER A 377 35.20 -33.30 -8.39
N SER A 378 36.17 -33.31 -9.32
CA SER A 378 36.07 -34.04 -10.59
C SER A 378 35.82 -35.52 -10.37
#